data_AF-A0A9E4ULX9-F1
#
_entry.id   AF-A0A9E4ULX9-F1
#
_cell.length_a   1.000
_cell.length_b   1.000
_cell.length_c   1.000
_cell.angle_alpha   90.00
_cell.angle_beta   90.00
_cell.angle_gamma   90.00
#
_symmetry.space_group_name_H-M   'P 1'
#
loop_
_entity.id
_entity.type
_entity.pdbx_description
1 polymer ?
#
loop_
_entity_poly.entity_id
_entity_poly.type
_entity_poly.pdbx_seq_one_letter_code
_entity_poly.pdbx_strand_id
1 'polypeptide(L)'
;MTSDVAGAGETPYAAVSLAVTAYFQKVNQEDGGVCGREIVLTVEDDEYLPELALARTKKLVTEDKVLAVIGALSTQAHGDVAAYLNDPNGDGDTADGVPDLFVST
;
A
#
# COMPACT_ATOMS: atom_id res chain seq x y z
N MET A 1 -1.44 -0.56 -1.97
CA MET A 1 -0.93 0.79 -1.59
C MET A 1 -2.11 1.74 -1.48
N THR A 2 -2.02 2.75 -0.62
CA THR A 2 -2.96 3.88 -0.66
C THR A 2 -2.24 5.07 -1.29
N SER A 3 -2.94 5.78 -2.17
CA SER A 3 -2.41 6.97 -2.86
C SER A 3 -3.59 7.83 -3.22
N ASP A 4 -3.41 9.14 -3.30
CA ASP A 4 -4.36 10.01 -3.98
C ASP A 4 -4.32 9.72 -5.49
N VAL A 5 -5.35 9.08 -6.04
CA VAL A 5 -5.42 8.67 -7.45
C VAL A 5 -6.38 9.58 -8.24
N ALA A 6 -7.44 10.09 -7.60
CA ALA A 6 -8.42 10.99 -8.20
C ALA A 6 -8.06 12.49 -8.07
N GLY A 7 -7.08 12.85 -7.25
CA GLY A 7 -6.49 14.18 -7.19
C GLY A 7 -5.85 14.56 -8.52
N ALA A 8 -6.63 15.20 -9.38
CA ALA A 8 -6.34 15.76 -10.70
C ALA A 8 -4.87 16.15 -10.94
N GLY A 9 -3.99 15.22 -11.29
CA GLY A 9 -2.70 15.49 -11.93
C GLY A 9 -1.69 16.39 -11.20
N GLU A 10 -1.86 16.73 -9.92
CA GLU A 10 -1.01 17.72 -9.21
C GLU A 10 -0.35 17.22 -7.90
N THR A 11 -0.41 15.92 -7.60
CA THR A 11 0.46 15.32 -6.57
C THR A 11 1.46 14.36 -7.23
N PRO A 12 2.73 14.30 -6.76
CA PRO A 12 3.73 13.39 -7.34
C PRO A 12 3.37 11.90 -7.18
N TYR A 13 2.33 11.58 -6.40
CA TYR A 13 1.98 10.22 -6.00
C TYR A 13 1.32 9.40 -7.11
N ALA A 14 0.61 10.03 -8.05
CA ALA A 14 0.13 9.37 -9.26
C ALA A 14 1.29 8.81 -10.10
N ALA A 15 2.39 9.56 -10.22
CA ALA A 15 3.59 9.10 -10.93
C ALA A 15 4.28 7.93 -10.21
N VAL A 16 4.25 7.90 -8.87
CA VAL A 16 4.77 6.78 -8.08
C VAL A 16 3.96 5.50 -8.34
N SER A 17 2.64 5.58 -8.25
CA SER A 17 1.74 4.44 -8.52
C SER A 17 1.96 3.86 -9.92
N LEU A 18 2.07 4.74 -10.93
CA LEU A 18 2.36 4.34 -12.31
C LEU A 18 3.74 3.69 -12.46
N ALA A 19 4.77 4.26 -11.84
CA ALA A 19 6.13 3.73 -11.90
C ALA A 19 6.24 2.35 -11.25
N VAL A 20 5.64 2.16 -10.06
CA VAL A 20 5.60 0.87 -9.37
C VAL A 20 4.82 -0.16 -10.19
N THR A 21 3.67 0.23 -10.76
CA THR A 21 2.87 -0.65 -11.64
C THR A 21 3.70 -1.12 -12.84
N ALA A 22 4.34 -0.19 -13.56
CA ALA A 22 5.14 -0.51 -14.74
C ALA A 22 6.32 -1.42 -14.38
N TYR A 23 6.96 -1.19 -13.23
CA TYR A 23 8.07 -2.01 -12.77
C TYR A 23 7.62 -3.44 -12.43
N PHE A 24 6.51 -3.61 -11.70
CA PHE A 24 5.99 -4.95 -11.40
C PHE A 24 5.51 -5.68 -12.65
N GLN A 25 4.92 -4.98 -13.62
CA GLN A 25 4.62 -5.57 -14.93
C GLN A 25 5.87 -6.08 -15.64
N LYS A 26 6.95 -5.30 -15.65
CA LYS A 26 8.25 -5.71 -16.18
C LYS A 26 8.75 -6.97 -15.47
N VAL A 27 8.77 -6.99 -14.14
CA VAL A 27 9.23 -8.16 -13.35
C VAL A 27 8.39 -9.39 -13.65
N ASN A 28 7.06 -9.25 -13.74
CA ASN A 28 6.19 -10.36 -14.09
C ASN A 28 6.46 -10.89 -15.50
N GLN A 29 6.69 -10.01 -16.48
CA GLN A 29 6.91 -10.38 -17.88
C GLN A 29 8.31 -10.95 -18.14
N GLU A 30 9.35 -10.36 -17.56
CA GLU A 30 10.75 -10.70 -17.83
C GLU A 30 11.28 -11.80 -16.90
N ASP A 31 10.92 -11.75 -15.62
CA ASP A 31 11.46 -12.65 -14.59
C ASP A 31 10.48 -13.76 -14.19
N GLY A 32 9.23 -13.71 -14.71
CA GLY A 32 8.17 -14.66 -14.34
C GLY A 32 7.58 -14.40 -12.95
N GLY A 33 7.76 -13.17 -12.44
CA GLY A 33 7.34 -12.77 -11.10
C GLY A 33 8.38 -13.13 -10.01
N VAL A 34 7.93 -13.22 -8.76
CA VAL A 34 8.79 -13.52 -7.60
C VAL A 34 8.44 -14.89 -7.05
N CYS A 35 9.43 -15.77 -6.96
CA CYS A 35 9.24 -17.17 -6.54
C CYS A 35 8.16 -17.89 -7.38
N GLY A 36 8.08 -17.56 -8.68
CA GLY A 36 7.08 -18.12 -9.60
C GLY A 36 5.65 -17.62 -9.40
N ARG A 37 5.45 -16.51 -8.67
CA ARG A 37 4.14 -15.87 -8.47
C ARG A 37 4.14 -14.48 -9.09
N GLU A 38 3.06 -14.16 -9.79
CA GLU A 38 2.83 -12.83 -10.33
C GLU A 38 2.60 -11.81 -9.20
N ILE A 39 3.21 -10.64 -9.33
CA ILE A 39 2.97 -9.50 -8.43
C ILE A 39 1.76 -8.73 -8.94
N VAL A 40 0.73 -8.55 -8.10
CA VAL A 40 -0.43 -7.71 -8.39
C VAL A 40 -0.39 -6.48 -7.48
N LEU A 41 -0.41 -5.30 -8.08
CA LEU A 41 -0.50 -4.03 -7.33
C LEU A 41 -1.97 -3.59 -7.26
N THR A 42 -2.53 -3.61 -6.05
CA THR A 42 -3.83 -2.97 -5.75
C THR A 42 -3.58 -1.58 -5.19
N VAL A 43 -4.24 -0.59 -5.79
CA VAL A 43 -4.16 0.83 -5.40
C VAL A 43 -5.54 1.28 -4.93
N GLU A 44 -5.63 1.79 -3.70
CA GLU A 44 -6.84 2.44 -3.18
C GLU A 44 -6.64 3.94 -3.10
N ASP A 45 -7.68 4.68 -3.47
CA ASP A 45 -7.69 6.13 -3.39
C ASP A 45 -8.07 6.62 -1.99
N ASP A 46 -7.15 7.34 -1.35
CA ASP A 46 -7.37 7.95 -0.04
C ASP A 46 -7.63 9.47 -0.10
N GLU A 47 -7.63 10.08 -1.29
CA GLU A 47 -7.90 11.51 -1.51
C GLU A 47 -7.02 12.45 -0.67
N TYR A 48 -5.86 11.97 -0.21
CA TYR A 48 -4.98 12.67 0.73
C TYR A 48 -5.63 13.01 2.09
N LEU A 49 -6.66 12.25 2.48
CA LEU A 49 -7.35 12.40 3.76
C LEU A 49 -6.89 11.32 4.76
N PRO A 50 -6.37 11.69 5.95
CA PRO A 50 -5.87 10.71 6.92
C PRO A 50 -6.90 9.66 7.35
N GLU A 51 -8.16 10.05 7.51
CA GLU A 51 -9.25 9.13 7.87
C GLU A 51 -9.50 8.09 6.78
N LEU A 52 -9.41 8.48 5.50
CA LEU A 52 -9.55 7.57 4.38
C LEU A 52 -8.33 6.66 4.25
N ALA A 53 -7.11 7.16 4.45
CA ALA A 53 -5.89 6.33 4.36
C ALA A 53 -5.96 5.09 5.28
N LEU A 54 -6.40 5.26 6.54
CA LEU A 54 -6.59 4.13 7.45
C LEU A 54 -7.73 3.21 6.99
N ALA A 55 -8.86 3.75 6.56
CA ALA A 55 -10.00 2.95 6.09
C ALA A 55 -9.64 2.13 4.83
N ARG A 56 -8.93 2.74 3.87
CA ARG A 56 -8.43 2.07 2.66
C ARG A 56 -7.40 1.01 2.99
N THR A 57 -6.51 1.27 3.94
CA THR A 57 -5.54 0.26 4.40
C THR A 57 -6.25 -0.94 5.02
N LYS A 58 -7.25 -0.70 5.88
CA LYS A 58 -8.07 -1.78 6.46
C LYS A 58 -8.73 -2.63 5.38
N LYS A 59 -9.33 -2.01 4.37
CA LYS A 59 -9.92 -2.71 3.23
C LYS A 59 -8.90 -3.60 2.50
N LEU A 60 -7.71 -3.05 2.19
CA LEU A 60 -6.63 -3.81 1.54
C LEU A 60 -6.24 -5.06 2.35
N VAL A 61 -6.17 -4.94 3.68
CA VAL A 61 -5.81 -6.05 4.56
C VAL A 61 -6.94 -7.07 4.71
N THR A 62 -8.16 -6.61 5.00
CA THR A 62 -9.27 -7.51 5.39
C THR A 62 -10.03 -8.08 4.20
N GLU A 63 -10.22 -7.29 3.15
CA GLU A 63 -11.02 -7.67 1.97
C GLU A 63 -10.12 -8.14 0.82
N ASP A 64 -9.14 -7.33 0.43
CA ASP A 64 -8.24 -7.65 -0.69
C ASP A 64 -7.12 -8.63 -0.29
N LYS A 65 -6.91 -8.82 1.01
CA LYS A 65 -5.95 -9.77 1.60
C LYS A 65 -4.55 -9.59 1.04
N VAL A 66 -4.08 -8.34 1.00
CA VAL A 66 -2.74 -8.01 0.50
C VAL A 66 -1.66 -8.68 1.35
N LEU A 67 -0.58 -9.11 0.69
CA LEU A 67 0.61 -9.65 1.37
C LEU A 67 1.40 -8.55 2.09
N ALA A 68 1.43 -7.35 1.53
CA ALA A 68 2.19 -6.21 2.03
C ALA A 68 1.59 -4.91 1.51
N VAL A 69 1.86 -3.83 2.22
CA VAL A 69 1.64 -2.46 1.75
C VAL A 69 2.97 -1.91 1.26
N ILE A 70 2.94 -1.09 0.20
CA ILE A 70 4.13 -0.43 -0.35
C ILE A 70 3.84 1.04 -0.58
N GLY A 71 4.82 1.90 -0.27
CA GLY A 71 4.79 3.31 -0.68
C GLY A 71 3.60 4.05 -0.09
N ALA A 72 3.30 3.83 1.19
CA ALA A 72 2.35 4.67 1.90
C ALA A 72 2.94 6.09 2.01
N LEU A 73 2.23 7.06 1.43
CA LEU A 73 2.71 8.42 1.19
C LEU A 73 1.88 9.42 2.00
N SER A 74 2.25 9.66 3.26
CA SER A 74 1.81 10.82 4.07
C SER A 74 2.35 10.71 5.49
N THR A 75 3.23 11.63 5.91
CA THR A 75 3.75 11.66 7.29
C THR A 75 2.63 11.77 8.33
N GLN A 76 1.55 12.49 8.01
CA GLN A 76 0.49 12.81 8.97
C GLN A 76 -0.51 11.67 9.17
N ALA A 77 -0.76 10.86 8.15
CA ALA A 77 -1.68 9.71 8.22
C ALA A 77 -0.99 8.40 8.62
N HIS A 78 0.33 8.31 8.46
CA HIS A 78 1.02 7.03 8.53
C HIS A 78 1.15 6.44 9.94
N GLY A 79 1.08 7.25 11.00
CA GLY A 79 1.17 6.75 12.38
C GLY A 79 0.10 5.72 12.73
N ASP A 80 -1.17 6.05 12.45
CA ASP A 80 -2.31 5.16 12.73
C ASP A 80 -2.35 3.97 11.78
N VAL A 81 -1.89 4.16 10.54
CA VAL A 81 -1.74 3.08 9.55
C VAL A 81 -0.68 2.08 10.02
N ALA A 82 0.49 2.54 10.42
CA ALA A 82 1.57 1.69 10.92
C ALA A 82 1.15 0.96 12.21
N ALA A 83 0.44 1.63 13.12
CA ALA A 83 -0.09 0.98 14.32
C ALA A 83 -1.05 -0.17 13.96
N TYR A 84 -1.96 0.06 13.01
CA TYR A 84 -2.87 -0.97 12.53
C TYR A 84 -2.13 -2.12 11.80
N LEU A 85 -1.16 -1.82 10.95
CA LEU A 85 -0.41 -2.86 10.22
C LEU A 85 0.45 -3.73 11.14
N ASN A 86 0.95 -3.18 12.24
CA ASN A 86 1.72 -3.93 13.24
C ASN A 86 0.85 -4.87 14.09
N ASP A 87 -0.44 -4.58 14.27
CA ASP A 87 -1.36 -5.36 15.07
C ASP A 87 -2.79 -5.24 14.49
N PRO A 88 -3.08 -5.93 13.37
CA PRO A 88 -4.34 -5.78 12.66
C PRO A 88 -5.54 -6.37 13.41
N ASN A 89 -5.30 -7.24 14.40
CA ASN A 89 -6.33 -7.91 15.18
C ASN A 89 -6.50 -7.33 16.61
N GLY A 90 -5.55 -6.51 17.09
CA GLY A 90 -5.56 -5.84 18.38
C GLY A 90 -5.14 -6.70 19.57
N ASP A 91 -4.44 -7.81 19.36
CA ASP A 91 -4.03 -8.76 20.41
C ASP A 91 -2.62 -8.49 20.98
N GLY A 92 -1.88 -7.55 20.39
CA GLY A 92 -0.53 -7.17 20.77
C GLY A 92 0.59 -8.09 20.24
N ASP A 93 0.28 -9.09 19.43
CA ASP A 93 1.25 -9.94 18.74
C ASP A 93 1.65 -9.35 17.39
N THR A 94 2.83 -8.75 17.30
CA THR A 94 3.31 -8.17 16.04
C THR A 94 3.72 -9.21 15.00
N ALA A 95 3.67 -10.51 15.30
CA ALA A 95 4.05 -11.57 14.38
C ALA A 95 3.04 -11.79 13.24
N ASP A 96 1.78 -11.37 13.41
CA ASP A 96 0.74 -11.44 12.39
C ASP A 96 0.57 -10.14 11.58
N GLY A 97 1.45 -9.16 11.84
CA GLY A 97 1.46 -7.88 11.17
C GLY A 97 1.62 -7.98 9.65
N VAL A 98 1.09 -6.98 8.96
CA VAL A 98 1.21 -6.84 7.51
C VAL A 98 2.42 -5.96 7.20
N PRO A 99 3.42 -6.45 6.45
CA PRO A 99 4.62 -5.69 6.13
C PRO A 99 4.31 -4.36 5.43
N ASP A 100 4.91 -3.28 5.94
CA ASP A 100 4.85 -1.94 5.36
C ASP A 100 6.20 -1.58 4.73
N LEU A 101 6.26 -1.56 3.41
CA LEU A 101 7.49 -1.47 2.65
C LEU A 101 7.67 -0.08 2.02
N PHE A 102 8.90 0.41 2.03
CA PHE A 102 9.28 1.69 1.42
C PHE A 102 8.42 2.86 1.94
N VAL A 103 8.30 2.92 3.26
CA VAL A 103 7.64 4.01 3.97
C VAL A 103 8.34 5.34 3.65
N SER A 104 7.56 6.30 3.16
CA SER A 104 8.02 7.68 2.96
C SER A 104 7.41 8.57 4.04
N THR A 105 8.05 8.58 5.22
CA THR A 105 7.72 9.49 6.32
C THR A 105 8.42 10.84 6.20
#